data_AF-M0B4H6-F1
#
_entry.id   AF-M0B4H6-F1
#
_cell.length_a   1.000
_cell.length_b   1.000
_cell.length_c   1.000
_cell.angle_alpha   90.00
_cell.angle_beta   90.00
_cell.angle_gamma   90.00
#
_symmetry.space_group_name_H-M   'P 1'
#
loop_
_entity.id
_entity.type
_entity.pdbx_description
1 polymer ?
#
loop_
_entity_poly.entity_id
_entity_poly.type
_entity_poly.pdbx_seq_one_letter_code
_entity_poly.pdbx_strand_id
1 'polypeptide(L)' 'MSETALEYQKDVLETIIDEAVYVGTASEEEAEQLHDRLDELESMQSINQLWYDLSQEYDVIEQT' A
#
# COMPACT_ATOMS: atom_id res chain seq x y z
N MET A 1 -4.14 -18.29 -15.92
CA MET A 1 -4.14 -16.82 -16.08
C MET A 1 -2.80 -16.35 -15.56
N SER A 2 -2.04 -15.58 -16.32
CA SER A 2 -0.87 -14.89 -15.75
C SER A 2 -1.37 -13.66 -15.03
N GLU A 3 -1.01 -13.51 -13.77
CA GLU A 3 -1.22 -12.30 -12.98
C GLU A 3 -0.67 -11.10 -13.76
N THR A 4 -1.47 -10.05 -13.91
CA THR A 4 -1.00 -8.81 -14.53
C THR A 4 -0.04 -8.09 -13.59
N ALA A 5 0.86 -7.26 -14.15
CA ALA A 5 1.75 -6.45 -13.31
C ALA A 5 0.99 -5.54 -12.33
N LEU A 6 -0.25 -5.16 -12.66
CA LEU A 6 -1.12 -4.39 -11.79
C LEU A 6 -1.59 -5.22 -10.59
N GLU A 7 -2.11 -6.43 -10.83
CA GLU A 7 -2.54 -7.35 -9.78
C GLU A 7 -1.39 -7.69 -8.82
N TYR A 8 -0.20 -7.97 -9.36
CA TYR A 8 0.99 -8.21 -8.55
C TYR A 8 1.30 -7.03 -7.61
N GLN A 9 1.21 -5.80 -8.11
CA GLN A 9 1.52 -4.63 -7.30
C GLN A 9 0.45 -4.33 -6.24
N LYS A 10 -0.82 -4.67 -6.52
CA LYS A 10 -1.89 -4.63 -5.52
C LYS A 10 -1.59 -5.63 -4.39
N ASP A 11 -1.26 -6.87 -4.72
CA ASP A 11 -0.92 -7.90 -3.73
C ASP A 11 0.27 -7.52 -2.82
N VAL A 12 1.31 -6.91 -3.40
CA VAL A 12 2.46 -6.41 -2.62
C VAL A 12 2.04 -5.28 -1.67
N LEU A 13 1.21 -4.34 -2.11
CA LEU A 13 0.70 -3.26 -1.26
C LEU A 13 -0.21 -3.79 -0.15
N GLU A 14 -1.10 -4.74 -0.47
CA GLU A 14 -1.96 -5.42 0.49
C GLU A 14 -1.13 -6.06 1.62
N THR A 15 -0.09 -6.82 1.24
CA THR A 15 0.85 -7.44 2.19
C THR A 15 1.51 -6.42 3.11
N ILE A 16 1.89 -5.26 2.58
CA ILE A 16 2.61 -4.23 3.34
C ILE A 16 1.67 -3.46 4.27
N ILE A 17 0.43 -3.23 3.86
CA ILE A 17 -0.62 -2.66 4.71
C ILE A 17 -0.88 -3.59 5.91
N ASP A 18 -1.02 -4.89 5.67
CA ASP A 18 -1.22 -5.88 6.73
C ASP A 18 0.00 -5.99 7.65
N GLU A 19 1.21 -5.95 7.10
CA GLU A 19 2.43 -5.94 7.89
C GLU A 19 2.52 -4.69 8.78
N ALA A 20 2.11 -3.51 8.28
CA ALA A 20 2.10 -2.26 9.03
C ALA A 20 1.17 -2.33 10.26
N VAL A 21 0.02 -3.00 10.15
CA VAL A 21 -0.85 -3.29 11.29
C VAL A 21 -0.17 -4.26 12.25
N TYR A 22 0.40 -5.34 11.73
CA TYR A 22 1.05 -6.37 12.53
C TYR A 22 2.21 -5.82 13.39
N VAL A 23 3.04 -4.93 12.82
CA VAL A 23 4.15 -4.30 13.53
C VAL A 23 3.72 -3.08 14.37
N GLY A 24 2.45 -2.68 14.27
CA GLY A 24 1.85 -1.59 15.04
C GLY A 24 2.21 -0.19 14.55
N THR A 25 2.61 -0.03 13.29
CA THR A 25 2.86 1.27 12.66
C THR A 25 1.62 1.89 12.01
N ALA A 26 0.58 1.09 11.77
CA ALA A 26 -0.73 1.53 11.31
C ALA A 26 -1.85 0.91 12.17
N SER A 27 -2.98 1.61 12.30
CA SER A 27 -4.18 1.08 12.96
C SER A 27 -4.97 0.18 12.00
N GLU A 28 -5.77 -0.76 12.54
CA GLU A 28 -6.69 -1.59 11.74
C GLU A 28 -7.65 -0.75 10.87
N GLU A 29 -8.15 0.38 11.40
CA GLU A 29 -9.02 1.31 10.66
C GLU A 29 -8.30 2.05 9.52
N GLU A 30 -6.99 2.32 9.68
CA GLU A 30 -6.17 2.92 8.62
C GLU A 30 -5.90 1.90 7.51
N ALA A 31 -5.63 0.65 7.89
CA ALA A 31 -5.43 -0.44 6.94
C ALA A 31 -6.69 -0.76 6.14
N GLU A 32 -7.87 -0.78 6.76
CA GLU A 32 -9.14 -1.00 6.06
C GLU A 32 -9.37 0.08 4.99
N GLN A 33 -9.13 1.35 5.32
CA GLN A 33 -9.22 2.46 4.35
C GLN A 33 -8.21 2.32 3.19
N LEU A 34 -7.00 1.85 3.48
CA LEU A 34 -5.98 1.64 2.47
C LEU A 34 -6.34 0.47 1.55
N HIS A 35 -6.90 -0.61 2.09
CA HIS A 35 -7.40 -1.76 1.32
C HIS A 35 -8.56 -1.38 0.39
N ASP A 36 -9.55 -0.64 0.89
CA ASP A 36 -10.65 -0.13 0.06
C ASP A 36 -10.11 0.72 -1.10
N ARG A 37 -9.20 1.65 -0.78
CA ARG A 37 -8.57 2.53 -1.78
C ARG A 37 -7.73 1.74 -2.79
N LEU A 38 -7.11 0.63 -2.38
CA LEU A 38 -6.34 -0.26 -3.24
C LEU A 38 -7.25 -0.98 -4.25
N ASP A 39 -8.43 -1.46 -3.82
CA ASP A 39 -9.40 -2.14 -4.68
C ASP A 39 -9.84 -1.23 -5.85
N GLU A 40 -10.03 0.07 -5.58
CA GLU A 40 -10.39 1.09 -6.57
C GLU A 40 -9.27 1.43 -7.58
N LEU A 41 -8.03 0.97 -7.39
CA LEU A 41 -6.93 1.27 -8.31
C LEU A 41 -6.95 0.35 -9.54
N GLU A 42 -7.22 0.97 -10.69
CA GLU A 42 -7.29 0.28 -11.99
C GLU A 42 -6.05 0.53 -12.88
N SER A 43 -5.02 1.23 -12.38
CA SER A 43 -3.84 1.58 -13.18
C SER A 43 -2.54 1.59 -12.40
N MET A 44 -1.44 1.25 -13.09
CA MET A 44 -0.08 1.34 -12.54
C MET A 44 0.30 2.77 -12.12
N GLN A 45 -0.26 3.79 -12.77
CA GLN A 45 0.01 5.18 -12.38
C GLN A 45 -0.60 5.49 -11.01
N SER A 46 -1.81 5.03 -10.75
CA SER A 46 -2.48 5.23 -9.47
C SER A 46 -1.80 4.45 -8.34
N ILE A 47 -1.33 3.24 -8.63
CA ILE A 47 -0.51 2.43 -7.71
C ILE A 47 0.80 3.15 -7.36
N ASN A 48 1.52 3.66 -8.37
CA ASN A 48 2.76 4.40 -8.14
C ASN A 48 2.51 5.68 -7.30
N GLN A 49 1.37 6.33 -7.48
CA GLN A 49 1.00 7.49 -6.66
C GLN A 49 0.73 7.09 -5.21
N LEU A 50 0.01 5.98 -4.97
CA LEU A 50 -0.22 5.48 -3.62
C LEU A 50 1.09 5.08 -2.94
N TRP A 51 1.99 4.41 -3.66
CA TRP A 51 3.35 4.14 -3.19
C TRP A 51 4.10 5.41 -2.79
N TYR A 52 3.99 6.46 -3.60
CA TYR A 52 4.60 7.74 -3.30
C TYR A 52 3.98 8.37 -2.04
N ASP A 53 2.66 8.41 -1.93
CA ASP A 53 1.95 8.97 -0.78
C ASP A 53 2.34 8.23 0.51
N LEU A 54 2.26 6.89 0.50
CA LEU A 54 2.67 6.05 1.62
C LEU A 54 4.14 6.25 1.93
N SER A 55 5.02 6.30 0.92
CA SER A 55 6.43 6.57 1.16
C SER A 55 6.61 7.88 1.90
N GLN A 56 5.91 8.97 1.54
CA GLN A 56 6.01 10.25 2.23
C GLN A 56 5.45 10.25 3.66
N GLU A 57 4.37 9.51 3.89
CA GLU A 57 3.78 9.37 5.24
C GLU A 57 4.67 8.52 6.16
N TYR A 58 5.36 7.52 5.60
CA TYR A 58 6.24 6.61 6.34
C TYR A 58 7.76 6.96 6.22
N ASP A 59 8.16 7.97 5.41
CA ASP A 59 9.54 8.48 5.21
C ASP A 59 10.10 9.24 6.43
N VAL A 60 9.51 9.04 7.60
CA VAL A 60 10.10 9.43 8.88
C VAL A 60 11.34 8.54 9.20
N ILE A 61 11.67 7.55 8.36
CA ILE A 61 12.75 6.58 8.58
C ILE A 61 13.82 6.62 7.46
N GLU A 62 14.36 7.79 7.09
CA GLU A 62 15.69 7.84 6.42
C GLU A 62 16.49 9.14 6.66
N GLN A 63 16.34 9.78 7.83
CA GLN A 63 17.21 10.89 8.26
C GLN A 63 17.89 10.65 9.62
N THR A 64 18.58 9.51 9.78
CA THR A 64 19.57 9.30 10.88
C THR A 64 20.90 8.85 10.32
#